data_AF-H5TV18-F1
#
_entry.id   AF-H5TV18-F1
#
_cell.length_a   1.000
_cell.length_b   1.000
_cell.length_c   1.000
_cell.angle_alpha   90.00
_cell.angle_beta   90.00
_cell.angle_gamma   90.00
#
_symmetry.space_group_name_H-M   'P 1'
#
loop_
_entity.id
_entity.type
_entity.pdbx_description
1 polymer ?
#
loop_
_entity_poly.entity_id
_entity_poly.type
_entity_poly.pdbx_seq_one_letter_code
_entity_poly.pdbx_strand_id
1 'polypeptide(L)'
;MILAVMASIALIVAAPTQAFAAPAPDCSTLPSRVQALQSQANTLKGQIDAHNSRGGSVDTTNAGAVGAYNAEAQQLTGQRDALQAQANGLQSELSACGSKETAPAIPNTDGSAPAPPAPAKPAKPEAPAKPAPAKPAPPKSDATPAPAPAKPAAPKSDAKPAPQNSAPAQPAAPKPAAPAQPASPKPSQPAAPAPEQSAQPKPTGVEQRNAPMQSKINDPEYRAKYYQQQGSNGVIKRKPGSGVDANGELVPAIRENPKQPGSFVESQSSPTVRATYDGPAQQRAPTSAESSQMRENVVARNQAVRDVQRLKAESAAQQTTGGKVDPRTESELKDAYVRQTAQGEGLGEAAGRQAIARDYPASKYDVRELTSPRGRSGPGDPDQVFVVRAKTGGSERMVVQEVKGPSAKSGSRIGLDGQRYEQGTRGYLDSLIDEMARNGDPRALSMRSALNRGALSYRLVKARVSGDEWAGYSVRNFDIG
;
A
#
# COMPACT_ATOMS: atom_id res chain seq x y z
N MET A 1 28.90 18.45 24.91
CA MET A 1 29.80 18.14 23.80
C MET A 1 29.33 16.85 23.16
N ILE A 2 28.62 16.93 22.02
CA ILE A 2 28.15 15.74 21.28
C ILE A 2 28.96 15.71 19.99
N LEU A 3 29.79 14.68 19.86
CA LEU A 3 30.64 14.42 18.70
C LEU A 3 29.75 13.89 17.56
N ALA A 4 29.49 14.71 16.55
CA ALA A 4 28.75 14.30 15.36
C ALA A 4 29.67 13.53 14.41
N VAL A 5 29.53 12.22 14.35
CA VAL A 5 30.18 11.39 13.33
C VAL A 5 29.27 11.35 12.10
N MET A 6 29.46 12.30 11.19
CA MET A 6 28.83 12.31 9.87
C MET A 6 29.58 11.34 8.95
N ALA A 7 29.00 10.17 8.66
CA ALA A 7 29.48 9.29 7.61
C ALA A 7 28.98 9.80 6.24
N SER A 8 29.89 10.34 5.43
CA SER A 8 29.60 10.81 4.07
C SER A 8 29.33 9.62 3.13
N ILE A 9 28.10 9.49 2.64
CA ILE A 9 27.74 8.54 1.57
C ILE A 9 27.87 9.27 0.23
N ALA A 10 28.80 8.83 -0.62
CA ALA A 10 28.99 9.35 -1.97
C ALA A 10 27.82 8.93 -2.87
N LEU A 11 27.14 9.93 -3.45
CA LEU A 11 26.05 9.74 -4.40
C LEU A 11 26.64 9.56 -5.81
N ILE A 12 26.46 8.38 -6.41
CA ILE A 12 26.86 8.12 -7.80
C ILE A 12 25.71 8.52 -8.73
N VAL A 13 25.95 9.50 -9.60
CA VAL A 13 25.00 9.96 -10.63
C VAL A 13 25.12 9.05 -11.85
N ALA A 14 24.02 8.42 -12.25
CA ALA A 14 23.97 7.54 -13.43
C ALA A 14 23.76 8.36 -14.72
N ALA A 15 24.65 8.19 -15.69
CA ALA A 15 24.49 8.66 -17.06
C ALA A 15 23.77 7.59 -17.92
N PRO A 16 23.07 7.98 -19.00
CA PRO A 16 22.32 7.02 -19.84
C PRO A 16 23.28 6.16 -20.67
N THR A 17 23.26 4.84 -20.44
CA THR A 17 24.07 3.86 -21.19
C THR A 17 23.27 3.17 -22.30
N GLN A 18 23.89 3.11 -23.48
CA GLN A 18 23.46 2.30 -24.62
C GLN A 18 23.59 0.80 -24.29
N ALA A 19 22.66 -0.02 -24.79
CA ALA A 19 22.52 -1.43 -24.46
C ALA A 19 23.62 -2.30 -25.11
N PHE A 20 24.75 -2.43 -24.42
CA PHE A 20 25.67 -3.55 -24.61
C PHE A 20 25.21 -4.72 -23.71
N ALA A 21 25.32 -5.95 -24.21
CA ALA A 21 25.06 -7.15 -23.42
C ALA A 21 25.91 -7.09 -22.14
N ALA A 22 25.26 -7.01 -20.98
CA ALA A 22 25.94 -6.88 -19.71
C ALA A 22 26.89 -8.07 -19.52
N PRO A 23 28.16 -7.83 -19.12
CA PRO A 23 29.09 -8.91 -18.82
C PRO A 23 28.47 -9.85 -17.78
N ALA A 24 28.69 -11.16 -17.95
CA ALA A 24 28.21 -12.15 -17.01
C ALA A 24 28.69 -11.80 -15.58
N PRO A 25 27.82 -11.88 -14.57
CA PRO A 25 28.18 -11.52 -13.21
C PRO A 25 29.33 -12.39 -12.71
N ASP A 26 30.38 -11.77 -12.19
CA ASP A 26 31.52 -12.45 -11.59
C ASP A 26 31.11 -13.08 -10.25
N CYS A 27 30.79 -14.37 -10.32
CA CYS A 27 30.35 -15.17 -9.18
C CYS A 27 31.40 -15.29 -8.06
N SER A 28 32.68 -15.07 -8.35
CA SER A 28 33.77 -15.24 -7.36
C SER A 28 33.70 -14.22 -6.23
N THR A 29 33.14 -13.03 -6.50
CA THR A 29 33.06 -11.93 -5.52
C THR A 29 31.79 -11.97 -4.68
N LEU A 30 30.75 -12.70 -5.10
CA LEU A 30 29.43 -12.71 -4.45
C LEU A 30 29.48 -13.11 -2.96
N PRO A 31 30.21 -14.16 -2.53
CA PRO A 31 30.26 -14.54 -1.11
C PRO A 31 30.79 -13.40 -0.22
N SER A 32 31.86 -12.72 -0.67
CA SER A 32 32.45 -11.60 0.07
C SER A 32 31.50 -10.41 0.19
N ARG A 33 30.71 -10.13 -0.85
CA ARG A 33 29.69 -9.06 -0.85
C ARG A 33 28.54 -9.39 0.09
N VAL A 34 28.06 -10.64 0.11
CA VAL A 34 27.04 -11.09 1.06
C VAL A 34 27.54 -10.92 2.49
N GLN A 35 28.76 -11.38 2.78
CA GLN A 35 29.35 -11.27 4.12
C GLN A 35 29.54 -9.82 4.55
N ALA A 36 29.94 -8.93 3.63
CA ALA A 36 30.07 -7.50 3.91
C ALA A 36 28.72 -6.85 4.25
N LEU A 37 27.66 -7.14 3.49
CA LEU A 37 26.31 -6.62 3.77
C LEU A 37 25.76 -7.16 5.11
N GLN A 38 25.98 -8.44 5.41
CA GLN A 38 25.61 -9.03 6.69
C GLN A 38 26.35 -8.39 7.86
N SER A 39 27.64 -8.09 7.71
CA SER A 39 28.43 -7.37 8.72
C SER A 39 27.90 -5.95 8.96
N GLN A 40 27.52 -5.24 7.90
CA GLN A 40 26.90 -3.92 8.01
C GLN A 40 25.52 -4.00 8.70
N ALA A 41 24.70 -4.99 8.37
CA ALA A 41 23.41 -5.22 9.02
C ALA A 41 23.58 -5.52 10.52
N ASN A 42 24.59 -6.31 10.90
CA ASN A 42 24.93 -6.58 12.30
C ASN A 42 25.43 -5.34 13.04
N THR A 43 26.16 -4.47 12.35
CA THR A 43 26.59 -3.17 12.91
C THR A 43 25.39 -2.28 13.20
N LEU A 44 24.44 -2.19 12.25
CA LEU A 44 23.19 -1.46 12.45
C LEU A 44 22.34 -2.07 13.57
N LYS A 45 22.35 -3.39 13.73
CA LYS A 45 21.70 -4.05 14.88
C LYS A 45 22.29 -3.54 16.21
N GLY A 46 23.62 -3.47 16.33
CA GLY A 46 24.26 -2.90 17.51
C GLY A 46 23.90 -1.43 17.74
N GLN A 47 23.76 -0.63 16.66
CA GLN A 47 23.30 0.75 16.76
C GLN A 47 21.84 0.86 17.20
N ILE A 48 20.96 -0.03 16.74
CA ILE A 48 19.57 -0.11 17.18
C ILE A 48 19.50 -0.48 18.67
N ASP A 49 20.30 -1.45 19.11
CA ASP A 49 20.35 -1.85 20.52
C ASP A 49 20.86 -0.70 21.40
N ALA A 50 21.92 0.00 20.96
CA ALA A 50 22.42 1.20 21.62
C ALA A 50 21.38 2.33 21.63
N HIS A 51 20.69 2.56 20.51
CA HIS A 51 19.60 3.53 20.43
C HIS A 51 18.49 3.21 21.44
N ASN A 52 18.04 1.96 21.48
CA ASN A 52 17.00 1.48 22.39
C ASN A 52 17.42 1.61 23.87
N SER A 53 18.69 1.38 24.18
CA SER A 53 19.22 1.57 25.54
C SER A 53 19.18 3.03 26.01
N ARG A 54 19.18 4.01 25.09
CA ARG A 54 19.03 5.43 25.41
C ARG A 54 17.58 5.84 25.71
N GLY A 55 16.60 4.96 25.49
CA GLY A 55 15.18 5.26 25.71
C GLY A 55 14.85 5.78 27.12
N GLY A 56 15.57 5.32 28.14
CA GLY A 56 15.41 5.81 29.51
C GLY A 56 15.90 7.25 29.76
N SER A 57 16.65 7.83 28.82
CA SER A 57 17.18 9.20 28.89
C SER A 57 16.40 10.18 28.01
N VAL A 58 15.38 9.71 27.27
CA VAL A 58 14.54 10.56 26.44
C VAL A 58 13.56 11.32 27.33
N ASP A 59 13.48 12.63 27.15
CA ASP A 59 12.43 13.43 27.80
C ASP A 59 11.07 13.07 27.21
N THR A 60 10.36 12.18 27.91
CA THR A 60 9.04 11.68 27.50
C THR A 60 7.94 12.73 27.63
N THR A 61 8.20 13.85 28.30
CA THR A 61 7.25 14.97 28.41
C THR A 61 7.31 15.89 27.19
N ASN A 62 8.39 15.80 26.41
CA ASN A 62 8.57 16.55 25.18
C ASN A 62 8.23 15.70 23.96
N ALA A 63 7.05 15.94 23.38
CA ALA A 63 6.58 15.22 22.18
C ALA A 63 7.56 15.31 20.99
N GLY A 64 8.32 16.40 20.86
CA GLY A 64 9.34 16.56 19.83
C GLY A 64 10.53 15.63 20.04
N ALA A 65 10.97 15.44 21.29
CA ALA A 65 12.04 14.53 21.64
C ALA A 65 11.65 13.07 21.40
N VAL A 66 10.44 12.67 21.81
CA VAL A 66 9.88 11.34 21.53
C VAL A 66 9.74 11.10 20.03
N GLY A 67 9.25 12.10 19.28
CA GLY A 67 9.13 12.04 17.83
C GLY A 67 10.49 11.81 17.14
N ALA A 68 11.51 12.57 17.53
CA ALA A 68 12.86 12.45 16.98
C ALA A 68 13.50 11.08 17.29
N TYR A 69 13.35 10.61 18.52
CA TYR A 69 13.81 9.28 18.95
C TYR A 69 13.17 8.17 18.09
N ASN A 70 11.85 8.18 17.96
CA ASN A 70 11.13 7.18 17.16
C ASN A 70 11.49 7.24 15.67
N ALA A 71 11.70 8.44 15.11
CA ALA A 71 12.12 8.61 13.73
C ALA A 71 13.52 8.01 13.46
N GLU A 72 14.47 8.23 14.37
CA GLU A 72 15.82 7.64 14.28
C GLU A 72 15.74 6.10 14.37
N ALA A 73 14.94 5.55 15.28
CA ALA A 73 14.73 4.10 15.40
C ALA A 73 14.15 3.49 14.09
N GLN A 74 13.17 4.17 13.48
CA GLN A 74 12.61 3.76 12.18
C GLN A 74 13.65 3.81 11.07
N GLN A 75 14.47 4.86 11.02
CA GLN A 75 15.53 5.00 10.03
C GLN A 75 16.57 3.87 10.14
N LEU A 76 17.07 3.61 11.35
CA LEU A 76 18.05 2.54 11.59
C LEU A 76 17.48 1.17 11.21
N THR A 77 16.22 0.90 11.58
CA THR A 77 15.52 -0.34 11.23
C THR A 77 15.36 -0.48 9.72
N GLY A 78 14.94 0.57 9.03
CA GLY A 78 14.78 0.57 7.57
C GLY A 78 16.11 0.36 6.83
N GLN A 79 17.21 0.96 7.31
CA GLN A 79 18.55 0.75 6.74
C GLN A 79 19.01 -0.70 6.90
N ARG A 80 18.83 -1.28 8.09
CA ARG A 80 19.16 -2.69 8.35
C ARG A 80 18.37 -3.61 7.41
N ASP A 81 17.07 -3.39 7.28
CA ASP A 81 16.19 -4.24 6.45
C ASP A 81 16.56 -4.15 4.97
N ALA A 82 16.95 -2.97 4.49
CA ALA A 82 17.43 -2.78 3.14
C ALA A 82 18.73 -3.57 2.87
N LEU A 83 19.69 -3.55 3.81
CA LEU A 83 20.93 -4.34 3.69
C LEU A 83 20.66 -5.84 3.73
N GLN A 84 19.75 -6.28 4.61
CA GLN A 84 19.35 -7.69 4.69
C GLN A 84 18.70 -8.15 3.39
N ALA A 85 17.84 -7.32 2.80
CA ALA A 85 17.23 -7.61 1.49
C ALA A 85 18.27 -7.71 0.37
N GLN A 86 19.27 -6.82 0.34
CA GLN A 86 20.38 -6.90 -0.62
C GLN A 86 21.21 -8.18 -0.43
N ALA A 87 21.52 -8.54 0.82
CA ALA A 87 22.25 -9.78 1.12
C ALA A 87 21.46 -11.02 0.65
N ASN A 88 20.15 -11.06 0.88
CA ASN A 88 19.28 -12.15 0.41
C ASN A 88 19.23 -12.22 -1.13
N GLY A 89 19.24 -11.06 -1.81
CA GLY A 89 19.34 -10.98 -3.27
C GLY A 89 20.62 -11.61 -3.80
N LEU A 90 21.78 -11.18 -3.27
CA LEU A 90 23.08 -11.73 -3.66
C LEU A 90 23.24 -13.21 -3.29
N GLN A 91 22.64 -13.66 -2.19
CA GLN A 91 22.62 -15.08 -1.82
C GLN A 91 21.85 -15.92 -2.84
N SER A 92 20.77 -15.35 -3.41
CA SER A 92 20.00 -16.00 -4.47
C SER A 92 20.80 -16.07 -5.78
N GLU A 93 21.54 -15.02 -6.11
CA GLU A 93 22.47 -15.00 -7.25
C GLU A 93 23.59 -16.04 -7.08
N LEU A 94 24.17 -16.13 -5.89
CA LEU A 94 25.21 -17.11 -5.56
C LEU A 94 24.72 -18.55 -5.75
N SER A 95 23.47 -18.82 -5.33
CA SER A 95 22.84 -20.14 -5.53
C SER A 95 22.63 -20.46 -7.01
N ALA A 96 22.33 -19.45 -7.84
CA ALA A 96 22.21 -19.61 -9.28
C ALA A 96 23.57 -19.87 -9.96
N CYS A 97 24.67 -19.31 -9.44
CA CYS A 97 26.03 -19.60 -9.93
C CYS A 97 26.41 -21.07 -9.74
N GLY A 98 26.19 -21.63 -8.55
CA GLY A 98 26.51 -23.05 -8.25
C GLY A 98 25.70 -24.06 -9.09
N SER A 99 24.58 -23.64 -9.66
CA SER A 99 23.71 -24.50 -10.49
C SER A 99 24.24 -24.71 -11.91
N LYS A 100 25.25 -23.93 -12.36
CA LYS A 100 25.80 -24.01 -13.72
C LYS A 100 27.06 -24.87 -13.85
N GLU A 101 27.72 -25.21 -12.75
CA GLU A 101 29.03 -25.88 -12.78
C GLU A 101 28.96 -27.42 -12.79
N THR A 102 27.76 -28.00 -12.66
CA THR A 102 27.54 -29.47 -12.72
C THR A 102 26.81 -29.93 -13.98
N ALA A 103 27.02 -29.27 -15.13
CA ALA A 103 26.80 -29.97 -16.39
C ALA A 103 27.93 -31.00 -16.54
N PRO A 104 27.67 -32.31 -16.45
CA PRO A 104 28.72 -33.32 -16.54
C PRO A 104 29.46 -33.14 -17.86
N ALA A 105 30.78 -32.97 -17.77
CA ALA A 105 31.67 -33.07 -18.91
C ALA A 105 31.39 -34.42 -19.58
N ILE A 106 30.78 -34.38 -20.77
CA ILE A 106 30.66 -35.56 -21.62
C ILE A 106 32.11 -36.01 -21.89
N PRO A 107 32.48 -37.25 -21.56
CA PRO A 107 33.81 -37.75 -21.88
C PRO A 107 33.96 -37.73 -23.40
N ASN A 108 34.98 -37.02 -23.89
CA ASN A 108 35.46 -37.22 -25.24
C ASN A 108 36.01 -38.64 -25.33
N THR A 109 35.20 -39.57 -25.83
CA THR A 109 35.67 -40.86 -26.31
C THR A 109 35.88 -40.74 -27.82
N ASP A 110 37.14 -40.67 -28.22
CA ASP A 110 37.60 -41.09 -29.55
C ASP A 110 37.14 -42.52 -29.80
N GLY A 111 36.47 -42.77 -30.94
CA GLY A 111 36.12 -44.12 -31.36
C GLY A 111 34.87 -44.20 -32.23
N SER A 112 35.08 -44.08 -33.54
CA SER A 112 34.23 -44.62 -34.63
C SER A 112 32.72 -44.32 -34.57
N ALA A 113 32.33 -43.20 -35.17
CA ALA A 113 30.95 -42.93 -35.53
C ALA A 113 30.47 -43.89 -36.64
N PRO A 114 29.31 -44.56 -36.49
CA PRO A 114 28.57 -45.09 -37.62
C PRO A 114 28.04 -43.92 -38.46
N ALA A 115 28.11 -44.07 -39.78
CA ALA A 115 27.63 -43.08 -40.74
C ALA A 115 26.19 -42.65 -40.44
N PRO A 116 25.87 -41.34 -40.48
CA PRO A 116 24.50 -40.88 -40.33
C PRO A 116 23.64 -41.42 -41.50
N PRO A 117 22.38 -41.82 -41.24
CA PRO A 117 21.47 -42.17 -42.32
C PRO A 117 21.30 -40.96 -43.25
N ALA A 118 21.35 -41.24 -44.55
CA ALA A 118 21.23 -40.25 -45.60
C ALA A 118 20.01 -39.34 -45.38
N PRO A 119 20.12 -38.02 -45.63
CA PRO A 119 19.01 -37.10 -45.51
C PRO A 119 17.87 -37.54 -46.43
N ALA A 120 16.68 -37.70 -45.84
CA ALA A 120 15.47 -37.90 -46.62
C ALA A 120 15.31 -36.74 -47.61
N LYS A 121 15.09 -37.10 -48.87
CA LYS A 121 14.80 -36.20 -49.99
C LYS A 121 13.70 -35.21 -49.56
N PRO A 122 13.88 -33.89 -49.75
CA PRO A 122 12.83 -32.92 -49.44
C PRO A 122 11.57 -33.27 -50.25
N ALA A 123 10.45 -33.48 -49.55
CA ALA A 123 9.15 -33.51 -50.20
C ALA A 123 8.91 -32.13 -50.85
N LYS A 124 8.58 -32.17 -52.14
CA LYS A 124 8.21 -31.03 -52.95
C LYS A 124 7.05 -30.28 -52.27
N PRO A 125 7.12 -28.95 -52.08
CA PRO A 125 5.99 -28.18 -51.56
C PRO A 125 4.81 -28.32 -52.51
N GLU A 126 3.69 -28.84 -52.00
CA GLU A 126 2.41 -28.79 -52.66
C GLU A 126 1.93 -27.34 -52.66
N ALA A 127 1.68 -26.79 -53.85
CA ALA A 127 1.27 -25.40 -54.02
C ALA A 127 -0.11 -25.17 -53.37
N PRO A 128 -0.33 -24.05 -52.67
CA PRO A 128 -1.65 -23.71 -52.17
C PRO A 128 -2.63 -23.49 -53.35
N ALA A 129 -3.79 -24.14 -53.26
CA ALA A 129 -4.88 -23.99 -54.21
C ALA A 129 -5.35 -22.53 -54.30
N LYS A 130 -5.50 -22.04 -55.54
CA LYS A 130 -6.15 -20.75 -55.85
C LYS A 130 -7.56 -20.70 -55.22
N PRO A 131 -7.93 -19.63 -54.51
CA PRO A 131 -9.33 -19.35 -54.23
C PRO A 131 -10.07 -19.00 -55.54
N ALA A 132 -11.25 -19.60 -55.70
CA ALA A 132 -12.14 -19.35 -56.82
C ALA A 132 -12.64 -17.87 -56.83
N PRO A 133 -12.81 -17.24 -58.00
CA PRO A 133 -13.34 -15.88 -58.09
C PRO A 133 -14.82 -15.85 -57.68
N ALA A 134 -15.12 -15.06 -56.66
CA ALA A 134 -16.49 -14.75 -56.26
C ALA A 134 -17.17 -13.86 -57.31
N LYS A 135 -18.39 -14.27 -57.66
CA LYS A 135 -19.30 -13.65 -58.63
C LYS A 135 -19.76 -12.26 -58.13
N PRO A 136 -19.74 -11.19 -58.94
CA PRO A 136 -20.26 -9.89 -58.53
C PRO A 136 -21.80 -9.91 -58.43
N ALA A 137 -22.34 -9.43 -57.31
CA ALA A 137 -23.76 -9.11 -57.17
C ALA A 137 -24.03 -7.65 -57.61
N PRO A 138 -25.22 -7.34 -58.17
CA PRO A 138 -25.51 -6.11 -58.89
C PRO A 138 -25.72 -4.87 -57.98
N PRO A 139 -25.54 -3.65 -58.53
CA PRO A 139 -25.68 -2.41 -57.77
C PRO A 139 -27.15 -2.06 -57.53
N LYS A 140 -27.46 -1.59 -56.33
CA LYS A 140 -28.70 -0.86 -56.04
C LYS A 140 -28.39 0.58 -55.64
N SER A 141 -29.24 1.42 -56.21
CA SER A 141 -29.32 2.87 -56.30
C SER A 141 -29.54 3.62 -54.98
N ASP A 142 -29.02 4.84 -54.98
CA ASP A 142 -29.57 6.11 -54.48
C ASP A 142 -30.31 6.17 -53.13
N ALA A 143 -29.69 6.87 -52.17
CA ALA A 143 -30.39 7.67 -51.16
C ALA A 143 -29.50 8.81 -50.61
N THR A 144 -29.77 10.00 -51.12
CA THR A 144 -29.84 11.35 -50.52
C THR A 144 -29.02 11.69 -49.24
N PRO A 145 -28.27 12.81 -49.22
CA PRO A 145 -27.56 13.29 -48.03
C PRO A 145 -28.37 14.31 -47.21
N ALA A 146 -28.31 14.22 -45.87
CA ALA A 146 -28.77 15.24 -44.93
C ALA A 146 -27.98 15.11 -43.59
N PRO A 147 -27.93 16.13 -42.71
CA PRO A 147 -26.88 17.14 -42.71
C PRO A 147 -26.03 17.16 -41.42
N ALA A 148 -24.92 17.91 -41.49
CA ALA A 148 -23.92 18.09 -40.44
C ALA A 148 -24.48 18.68 -39.12
N PRO A 149 -23.94 18.27 -37.95
CA PRO A 149 -24.32 18.84 -36.68
C PRO A 149 -23.74 20.25 -36.47
N ALA A 150 -24.63 21.15 -36.05
CA ALA A 150 -24.39 22.55 -35.80
C ALA A 150 -23.48 22.83 -34.59
N LYS A 151 -22.65 23.84 -34.76
CA LYS A 151 -21.76 24.47 -33.78
C LYS A 151 -22.57 25.36 -32.83
N PRO A 152 -22.47 25.23 -31.49
CA PRO A 152 -23.11 26.19 -30.59
C PRO A 152 -22.41 27.56 -30.65
N ALA A 153 -23.24 28.59 -30.80
CA ALA A 153 -22.86 29.97 -30.91
C ALA A 153 -22.37 30.56 -29.58
N ALA A 154 -21.37 31.43 -29.68
CA ALA A 154 -21.01 32.40 -28.65
C ALA A 154 -21.96 33.62 -28.74
N PRO A 155 -22.35 34.25 -27.62
CA PRO A 155 -22.87 35.62 -27.63
C PRO A 155 -21.76 36.66 -27.47
N LYS A 156 -21.73 37.62 -28.40
CA LYS A 156 -21.04 38.93 -28.39
C LYS A 156 -21.79 39.87 -27.43
N SER A 157 -21.16 40.42 -26.39
CA SER A 157 -20.52 41.75 -26.30
C SER A 157 -21.44 42.96 -26.55
N ASP A 158 -21.60 43.80 -25.53
CA ASP A 158 -21.84 45.24 -25.68
C ASP A 158 -20.67 46.03 -25.06
N ALA A 159 -20.19 47.01 -25.83
CA ALA A 159 -19.10 47.95 -25.55
C ALA A 159 -19.51 49.02 -24.51
N LYS A 160 -18.65 49.78 -23.82
CA LYS A 160 -17.63 50.78 -24.25
C LYS A 160 -17.24 51.63 -22.99
N PRO A 161 -16.32 52.62 -22.99
CA PRO A 161 -14.90 52.72 -23.38
C PRO A 161 -13.92 52.96 -22.19
N ALA A 162 -12.62 52.90 -22.52
CA ALA A 162 -11.46 53.40 -21.76
C ALA A 162 -11.46 54.93 -21.53
N PRO A 163 -10.48 55.47 -20.78
CA PRO A 163 -9.27 55.92 -21.49
C PRO A 163 -7.92 55.58 -20.81
N GLN A 164 -6.90 55.72 -21.66
CA GLN A 164 -5.48 55.51 -21.49
C GLN A 164 -4.84 56.43 -20.43
N ASN A 165 -3.74 55.98 -19.82
CA ASN A 165 -2.53 56.79 -19.79
C ASN A 165 -1.25 55.97 -19.61
N SER A 166 -0.30 56.30 -20.48
CA SER A 166 1.15 56.02 -20.56
C SER A 166 1.87 56.39 -19.24
N ALA A 167 3.11 56.04 -18.88
CA ALA A 167 4.32 55.54 -19.53
C ALA A 167 5.30 55.11 -18.38
N PRO A 168 6.54 54.65 -18.65
CA PRO A 168 7.36 53.86 -17.74
C PRO A 168 8.30 54.69 -16.85
N ALA A 169 8.57 54.24 -15.62
CA ALA A 169 9.58 54.83 -14.74
C ALA A 169 10.68 53.82 -14.35
N GLN A 170 11.91 54.30 -14.46
CA GLN A 170 13.22 53.65 -14.28
C GLN A 170 13.46 53.06 -12.87
N PRO A 171 14.43 52.13 -12.74
CA PRO A 171 14.94 51.68 -11.46
C PRO A 171 15.89 52.74 -10.84
N ALA A 172 15.54 53.25 -9.66
CA ALA A 172 16.41 54.13 -8.89
C ALA A 172 17.39 53.33 -8.00
N ALA A 173 18.64 53.81 -7.97
CA ALA A 173 19.79 53.28 -7.23
C ALA A 173 19.61 53.32 -5.70
N PRO A 174 20.36 52.48 -4.94
CA PRO A 174 20.27 52.41 -3.48
C PRO A 174 20.95 53.62 -2.81
N LYS A 175 20.26 54.22 -1.83
CA LYS A 175 20.81 55.30 -0.99
C LYS A 175 21.48 54.71 0.26
N PRO A 176 22.60 55.27 0.75
CA PRO A 176 23.41 54.68 1.83
C PRO A 176 22.73 54.73 3.20
N ALA A 177 23.02 53.70 4.01
CA ALA A 177 22.57 53.56 5.39
C ALA A 177 23.11 54.67 6.30
N ALA A 178 22.22 55.24 7.13
CA ALA A 178 22.58 56.07 8.27
C ALA A 178 22.70 55.20 9.54
N PRO A 179 23.59 55.51 10.49
CA PRO A 179 23.82 54.70 11.69
C PRO A 179 22.63 54.75 12.65
N ALA A 180 22.29 53.59 13.22
CA ALA A 180 21.22 53.42 14.19
C ALA A 180 21.45 54.25 15.47
N GLN A 181 20.46 55.07 15.83
CA GLN A 181 20.30 55.55 17.20
C GLN A 181 19.69 54.43 18.07
N PRO A 182 20.18 54.21 19.30
CA PRO A 182 19.61 53.22 20.21
C PRO A 182 18.25 53.71 20.72
N ALA A 183 17.19 52.99 20.35
CA ALA A 183 15.84 53.23 20.86
C ALA A 183 15.70 52.68 22.30
N SER A 184 15.16 53.51 23.18
CA SER A 184 14.81 53.22 24.57
C SER A 184 13.88 52.00 24.72
N PRO A 185 13.92 51.28 25.86
CA PRO A 185 13.11 50.09 26.09
C PRO A 185 11.61 50.41 26.10
N LYS A 186 10.86 49.71 25.23
CA LYS A 186 9.40 49.76 25.16
C LYS A 186 8.80 49.04 26.38
N PRO A 187 7.78 49.61 27.06
CA PRO A 187 7.10 48.93 28.17
C PRO A 187 6.44 47.63 27.70
N SER A 188 6.61 46.58 28.51
CA SER A 188 6.07 45.25 28.30
C SER A 188 4.55 45.28 28.08
N GLN A 189 4.13 44.84 26.90
CA GLN A 189 2.73 44.63 26.56
C GLN A 189 2.22 43.39 27.32
N PRO A 190 1.05 43.44 27.99
CA PRO A 190 0.49 42.30 28.70
C PRO A 190 0.33 41.08 27.77
N ALA A 191 0.67 39.90 28.28
CA ALA A 191 0.57 38.65 27.57
C ALA A 191 -0.84 38.47 26.97
N ALA A 192 -0.89 38.13 25.68
CA ALA A 192 -2.14 37.74 25.03
C ALA A 192 -2.76 36.54 25.78
N PRO A 193 -4.09 36.53 26.00
CA PRO A 193 -4.75 35.41 26.66
C PRO A 193 -4.55 34.12 25.86
N ALA A 194 -4.40 33.02 26.59
CA ALA A 194 -4.31 31.66 26.05
C ALA A 194 -5.48 31.39 25.07
N PRO A 195 -5.28 30.58 24.01
CA PRO A 195 -6.36 30.23 23.10
C PRO A 195 -7.49 29.59 23.89
N GLU A 196 -8.67 30.21 23.81
CA GLU A 196 -9.90 29.69 24.39
C GLU A 196 -10.05 28.22 23.98
N GLN A 197 -10.22 27.33 24.97
CA GLN A 197 -10.78 26.02 24.73
C GLN A 197 -12.06 26.24 23.92
N SER A 198 -12.04 25.84 22.65
CA SER A 198 -13.16 26.00 21.73
C SER A 198 -14.41 25.45 22.41
N ALA A 199 -15.31 26.36 22.81
CA ALA A 199 -16.56 26.01 23.46
C ALA A 199 -17.25 24.94 22.60
N GLN A 200 -17.60 23.81 23.20
CA GLN A 200 -18.29 22.75 22.48
C GLN A 200 -19.55 23.34 21.82
N PRO A 201 -19.78 23.07 20.52
CA PRO A 201 -20.88 23.67 19.79
C PRO A 201 -22.21 23.26 20.43
N LYS A 202 -23.11 24.24 20.64
CA LYS A 202 -24.41 24.04 21.31
C LYS A 202 -25.17 22.84 20.72
N PRO A 203 -25.78 21.96 21.56
CA PRO A 203 -26.61 20.85 21.08
C PRO A 203 -27.79 21.36 20.24
N THR A 204 -28.11 20.69 19.12
CA THR A 204 -29.30 20.99 18.31
C THR A 204 -30.58 20.55 19.03
N GLY A 205 -31.75 20.99 18.55
CA GLY A 205 -33.03 20.61 19.17
C GLY A 205 -33.31 19.10 19.19
N VAL A 206 -32.77 18.33 18.24
CA VAL A 206 -32.86 16.85 18.24
C VAL A 206 -31.87 16.19 19.19
N GLU A 207 -30.71 16.80 19.44
CA GLU A 207 -29.75 16.34 20.44
C GLU A 207 -30.27 16.58 21.86
N GLN A 208 -30.85 17.76 22.12
CA GLN A 208 -31.42 18.13 23.43
C GLN A 208 -32.52 17.18 23.89
N ARG A 209 -33.32 16.66 22.94
CA ARG A 209 -34.38 15.69 23.21
C ARG A 209 -33.90 14.24 23.22
N ASN A 210 -32.61 14.01 23.02
CA ASN A 210 -32.00 12.70 22.85
C ASN A 210 -32.75 11.82 21.84
N ALA A 211 -33.11 12.41 20.70
CA ALA A 211 -33.86 11.70 19.66
C ALA A 211 -33.05 10.52 19.09
N PRO A 212 -33.68 9.45 18.60
CA PRO A 212 -32.95 8.35 17.96
C PRO A 212 -32.16 8.83 16.74
N MET A 213 -31.03 8.19 16.43
CA MET A 213 -30.12 8.61 15.35
C MET A 213 -30.83 8.82 14.00
N GLN A 214 -31.78 7.94 13.65
CA GLN A 214 -32.58 8.09 12.43
C GLN A 214 -33.39 9.41 12.42
N SER A 215 -33.90 9.87 13.55
CA SER A 215 -34.53 11.19 13.65
C SER A 215 -33.50 12.31 13.58
N LYS A 216 -32.35 12.15 14.26
CA LYS A 216 -31.24 13.12 14.21
C LYS A 216 -30.76 13.37 12.79
N ILE A 217 -30.48 12.34 12.00
CA ILE A 217 -29.98 12.50 10.61
C ILE A 217 -31.01 13.09 9.65
N ASN A 218 -32.31 12.98 9.97
CA ASN A 218 -33.39 13.59 9.20
C ASN A 218 -33.66 15.05 9.59
N ASP A 219 -33.04 15.54 10.66
CA ASP A 219 -33.08 16.93 11.05
C ASP A 219 -32.07 17.80 10.24
N PRO A 220 -32.52 18.90 9.61
CA PRO A 220 -31.65 19.73 8.80
C PRO A 220 -30.57 20.46 9.61
N GLU A 221 -30.84 20.84 10.86
CA GLU A 221 -29.85 21.52 11.71
C GLU A 221 -28.75 20.54 12.14
N TYR A 222 -29.12 19.32 12.51
CA TYR A 222 -28.17 18.25 12.82
C TYR A 222 -27.29 17.91 11.61
N ARG A 223 -27.89 17.80 10.41
CA ARG A 223 -27.11 17.63 9.16
C ARG A 223 -26.16 18.79 8.91
N ALA A 224 -26.66 20.01 8.99
CA ALA A 224 -25.85 21.21 8.79
C ALA A 224 -24.70 21.31 9.80
N LYS A 225 -24.88 20.81 11.03
CA LYS A 225 -23.86 20.77 12.08
C LYS A 225 -22.78 19.73 11.77
N TYR A 226 -23.17 18.47 11.54
CA TYR A 226 -22.24 17.33 11.56
C TYR A 226 -21.79 16.82 10.20
N TYR A 227 -22.45 17.21 9.10
CA TYR A 227 -22.23 16.64 7.78
C TYR A 227 -21.76 17.69 6.76
N GLN A 228 -20.98 17.23 5.80
CA GLN A 228 -20.52 18.01 4.65
C GLN A 228 -21.61 18.05 3.57
N GLN A 229 -21.35 18.73 2.46
CA GLN A 229 -22.18 18.57 1.27
C GLN A 229 -22.07 17.14 0.72
N GLN A 230 -23.10 16.70 0.02
CA GLN A 230 -23.15 15.37 -0.60
C GLN A 230 -21.99 15.19 -1.56
N GLY A 231 -21.22 14.11 -1.39
CA GLY A 231 -20.18 13.74 -2.34
C GLY A 231 -20.77 13.26 -3.67
N SER A 232 -19.95 13.19 -4.70
CA SER A 232 -20.33 12.67 -6.02
C SER A 232 -20.90 11.23 -6.01
N ASN A 233 -20.63 10.47 -4.95
CA ASN A 233 -21.13 9.11 -4.74
C ASN A 233 -22.46 9.05 -3.97
N GLY A 234 -23.13 10.18 -3.76
CA GLY A 234 -24.40 10.27 -3.04
C GLY A 234 -24.29 10.09 -1.52
N VAL A 235 -23.09 9.80 -1.00
CA VAL A 235 -22.80 9.68 0.44
C VAL A 235 -22.45 11.04 1.00
N ILE A 236 -23.09 11.38 2.11
CA ILE A 236 -22.82 12.60 2.86
C ILE A 236 -21.88 12.24 4.02
N LYS A 237 -20.64 12.70 3.91
CA LYS A 237 -19.60 12.45 4.92
C LYS A 237 -19.73 13.40 6.10
N ARG A 238 -19.17 12.99 7.23
CA ARG A 238 -19.06 13.80 8.45
C ARG A 238 -18.08 14.94 8.25
N LYS A 239 -18.29 16.09 8.89
CA LYS A 239 -17.27 17.15 8.95
C LYS A 239 -16.05 16.68 9.75
N PRO A 240 -14.85 17.21 9.46
CA PRO A 240 -13.66 16.94 10.28
C PRO A 240 -13.93 17.31 11.76
N GLY A 241 -13.55 16.45 12.70
CA GLY A 241 -13.78 16.64 14.14
C GLY A 241 -15.18 16.24 14.65
N SER A 242 -16.12 15.90 13.77
CA SER A 242 -17.50 15.51 14.10
C SER A 242 -17.68 14.00 14.29
N GLY A 243 -16.77 13.35 15.00
CA GLY A 243 -16.81 11.89 15.22
C GLY A 243 -17.94 11.44 16.16
N VAL A 244 -18.29 12.30 17.11
CA VAL A 244 -19.34 12.11 18.12
C VAL A 244 -20.21 13.36 18.20
N ASP A 245 -21.49 13.18 18.54
CA ASP A 245 -22.45 14.25 18.72
C ASP A 245 -22.43 14.81 20.17
N ALA A 246 -23.29 15.77 20.48
CA ALA A 246 -23.32 16.42 21.79
C ALA A 246 -23.79 15.48 22.93
N ASN A 247 -24.38 14.35 22.59
CA ASN A 247 -24.83 13.31 23.52
C ASN A 247 -23.76 12.21 23.67
N GLY A 248 -22.62 12.32 22.98
CA GLY A 248 -21.55 11.33 22.95
C GLY A 248 -21.83 10.16 21.99
N GLU A 249 -22.87 10.23 21.16
CA GLU A 249 -23.19 9.18 20.19
C GLU A 249 -22.33 9.32 18.93
N LEU A 250 -21.93 8.20 18.33
CA LEU A 250 -21.14 8.22 17.10
C LEU A 250 -21.99 8.73 15.94
N VAL A 251 -21.57 9.83 15.31
CA VAL A 251 -22.22 10.33 14.09
C VAL A 251 -21.91 9.33 12.96
N PRO A 252 -22.89 8.72 12.29
CA PRO A 252 -22.65 7.80 11.18
C PRO A 252 -22.34 8.57 9.88
N ALA A 253 -21.97 7.87 8.80
CA ALA A 253 -22.10 8.43 7.46
C ALA A 253 -23.57 8.26 7.02
N ILE A 254 -24.10 9.16 6.19
CA ILE A 254 -25.50 9.08 5.73
C ILE A 254 -25.56 9.14 4.20
N ARG A 255 -26.69 8.74 3.64
CA ARG A 255 -27.03 8.98 2.22
C ARG A 255 -28.50 9.34 2.12
N GLU A 256 -28.85 10.03 1.06
CA GLU A 256 -30.26 10.23 0.73
C GLU A 256 -30.90 8.89 0.37
N ASN A 257 -32.13 8.67 0.84
CA ASN A 257 -32.88 7.45 0.57
C ASN A 257 -33.43 7.51 -0.86
N PRO A 258 -33.03 6.59 -1.77
CA PRO A 258 -33.49 6.63 -3.15
C PRO A 258 -35.00 6.37 -3.29
N LYS A 259 -35.65 5.76 -2.28
CA LYS A 259 -37.10 5.50 -2.29
C LYS A 259 -37.91 6.68 -1.77
N GLN A 260 -37.28 7.61 -1.05
CA GLN A 260 -37.94 8.75 -0.40
C GLN A 260 -37.00 9.96 -0.43
N PRO A 261 -36.97 10.71 -1.56
CA PRO A 261 -36.16 11.92 -1.68
C PRO A 261 -36.42 12.90 -0.53
N GLY A 262 -35.36 13.55 -0.05
CA GLY A 262 -35.39 14.42 1.13
C GLY A 262 -35.30 13.70 2.48
N SER A 263 -35.39 12.37 2.51
CA SER A 263 -35.09 11.57 3.71
C SER A 263 -33.69 10.98 3.66
N PHE A 264 -33.04 10.92 4.82
CA PHE A 264 -31.70 10.40 4.99
C PHE A 264 -31.78 9.14 5.82
N VAL A 265 -31.09 8.12 5.35
CA VAL A 265 -30.83 6.92 6.14
C VAL A 265 -29.39 6.96 6.57
N GLU A 266 -29.11 6.36 7.71
CA GLU A 266 -27.75 5.96 7.99
C GLU A 266 -27.26 5.26 6.73
N SER A 267 -26.08 5.63 6.27
CA SER A 267 -25.28 4.73 5.46
C SER A 267 -24.83 3.62 6.42
N GLN A 268 -25.81 2.90 7.00
CA GLN A 268 -25.65 1.51 7.35
C GLN A 268 -25.08 0.95 6.07
N SER A 269 -23.80 0.63 6.15
CA SER A 269 -23.05 0.01 5.08
C SER A 269 -24.01 -0.92 4.38
N SER A 270 -24.35 -0.64 3.11
CA SER A 270 -25.07 -1.61 2.28
C SER A 270 -24.53 -2.99 2.65
N PRO A 271 -25.40 -3.98 2.97
CA PRO A 271 -24.97 -5.24 3.55
C PRO A 271 -23.70 -5.68 2.84
N THR A 272 -22.63 -5.86 3.61
CA THR A 272 -21.30 -6.01 3.01
C THR A 272 -21.35 -7.24 2.14
N VAL A 273 -21.15 -7.06 0.84
CA VAL A 273 -21.03 -8.18 -0.09
C VAL A 273 -19.82 -8.98 0.36
N ARG A 274 -20.09 -10.19 0.84
CA ARG A 274 -19.09 -11.07 1.43
C ARG A 274 -18.28 -11.74 0.33
N ALA A 275 -17.00 -11.98 0.59
CA ALA A 275 -16.17 -12.75 -0.32
C ALA A 275 -16.59 -14.22 -0.32
N THR A 276 -16.67 -14.80 -1.52
CA THR A 276 -16.78 -16.24 -1.74
C THR A 276 -15.40 -16.80 -2.11
N TYR A 277 -15.27 -18.13 -2.06
CA TYR A 277 -13.99 -18.81 -2.27
C TYR A 277 -14.15 -19.97 -3.23
N ASP A 278 -13.15 -20.15 -4.10
CA ASP A 278 -13.01 -21.31 -4.98
C ASP A 278 -12.47 -22.50 -4.17
N GLY A 279 -13.36 -23.10 -3.37
CA GLY A 279 -13.05 -24.28 -2.58
C GLY A 279 -12.47 -24.01 -1.17
N PRO A 280 -12.00 -25.08 -0.49
CA PRO A 280 -11.59 -24.99 0.90
C PRO A 280 -10.22 -24.32 1.10
N ALA A 281 -9.92 -23.92 2.35
CA ALA A 281 -8.57 -23.50 2.72
C ALA A 281 -7.58 -24.66 2.55
N GLN A 282 -6.51 -24.39 1.81
CA GLN A 282 -5.35 -25.26 1.77
C GLN A 282 -4.41 -24.88 2.90
N GLN A 283 -4.23 -25.78 3.86
CA GLN A 283 -3.28 -25.62 4.94
C GLN A 283 -1.89 -26.10 4.49
N ARG A 284 -0.86 -25.29 4.72
CA ARG A 284 0.53 -25.62 4.44
C ARG A 284 1.31 -25.61 5.75
N ALA A 285 1.73 -26.80 6.19
CA ALA A 285 2.67 -26.93 7.30
C ALA A 285 4.04 -26.36 6.88
N PRO A 286 4.78 -25.75 7.81
CA PRO A 286 6.09 -25.20 7.53
C PRO A 286 7.13 -26.31 7.44
N THR A 287 8.15 -26.09 6.62
CA THR A 287 9.40 -26.85 6.66
C THR A 287 10.25 -26.41 7.86
N SER A 288 11.25 -27.22 8.23
CA SER A 288 12.20 -26.87 9.30
C SER A 288 12.95 -25.55 9.03
N ALA A 289 13.30 -25.28 7.78
CA ALA A 289 13.93 -24.04 7.36
C ALA A 289 12.98 -22.84 7.53
N GLU A 290 11.73 -22.95 7.08
CA GLU A 290 10.71 -21.90 7.25
C GLU A 290 10.43 -21.62 8.73
N SER A 291 10.31 -22.66 9.56
CA SER A 291 10.12 -22.49 11.01
C SER A 291 11.29 -21.78 11.67
N SER A 292 12.53 -22.09 11.25
CA SER A 292 13.72 -21.43 11.77
C SER A 292 13.76 -19.95 11.39
N GLN A 293 13.46 -19.63 10.12
CA GLN A 293 13.39 -18.25 9.63
C GLN A 293 12.30 -17.43 10.33
N MET A 294 11.17 -18.06 10.68
CA MET A 294 10.02 -17.38 11.27
C MET A 294 10.07 -17.28 12.81
N ARG A 295 11.04 -17.92 13.46
CA ARG A 295 11.12 -17.99 14.93
C ARG A 295 11.11 -16.61 15.58
N GLU A 296 11.96 -15.70 15.12
CA GLU A 296 12.07 -14.36 15.70
C GLU A 296 10.77 -13.55 15.54
N ASN A 297 10.12 -13.67 14.38
CA ASN A 297 8.85 -12.99 14.12
C ASN A 297 7.73 -13.50 15.03
N VAL A 298 7.67 -14.82 15.30
CA VAL A 298 6.69 -15.40 16.22
C VAL A 298 6.95 -14.94 17.65
N VAL A 299 8.22 -14.94 18.09
CA VAL A 299 8.61 -14.43 19.42
C VAL A 299 8.22 -12.96 19.59
N ALA A 300 8.54 -12.11 18.62
CA ALA A 300 8.22 -10.68 18.66
C ALA A 300 6.70 -10.44 18.73
N ARG A 301 5.94 -11.17 17.91
CA ARG A 301 4.47 -11.09 17.91
C ARG A 301 3.87 -11.57 19.23
N ASN A 302 4.36 -12.66 19.79
CA ASN A 302 3.84 -13.18 21.06
C ASN A 302 4.21 -12.28 22.24
N GLN A 303 5.38 -11.65 22.21
CA GLN A 303 5.72 -10.61 23.18
C GLN A 303 4.76 -9.41 23.09
N ALA A 304 4.48 -8.91 21.89
CA ALA A 304 3.52 -7.82 21.71
C ALA A 304 2.10 -8.18 22.18
N VAL A 305 1.67 -9.43 21.98
CA VAL A 305 0.38 -9.92 22.51
C VAL A 305 0.38 -9.94 24.04
N ARG A 306 1.45 -10.41 24.67
CA ARG A 306 1.61 -10.42 26.14
C ARG A 306 1.63 -9.00 26.71
N ASP A 307 2.31 -8.06 26.06
CA ASP A 307 2.31 -6.65 26.45
C ASP A 307 0.89 -6.07 26.49
N VAL A 308 0.10 -6.28 25.42
CA VAL A 308 -1.30 -5.82 25.36
C VAL A 308 -2.14 -6.45 26.48
N GLN A 309 -1.99 -7.75 26.73
CA GLN A 309 -2.72 -8.44 27.79
C GLN A 309 -2.36 -7.88 29.19
N ARG A 310 -1.07 -7.69 29.45
CA ARG A 310 -0.57 -7.11 30.71
C ARG A 310 -1.11 -5.70 30.92
N LEU A 311 -0.97 -4.83 29.93
CA LEU A 311 -1.38 -3.42 30.02
C LEU A 311 -2.90 -3.26 30.10
N LYS A 312 -3.68 -4.16 29.48
CA LYS A 312 -5.13 -4.23 29.68
C LYS A 312 -5.50 -4.58 31.12
N ALA A 313 -4.83 -5.58 31.70
CA ALA A 313 -5.08 -5.98 33.08
C ALA A 313 -4.71 -4.87 34.06
N GLU A 314 -3.60 -4.18 33.82
CA GLU A 314 -3.17 -3.01 34.59
C GLU A 314 -4.18 -1.85 34.50
N SER A 315 -4.60 -1.51 33.28
CA SER A 315 -5.62 -0.48 33.04
C SER A 315 -6.95 -0.81 33.75
N ALA A 316 -7.38 -2.07 33.69
CA ALA A 316 -8.59 -2.52 34.40
C ALA A 316 -8.44 -2.41 35.93
N ALA A 317 -7.29 -2.79 36.49
CA ALA A 317 -7.03 -2.70 37.93
C ALA A 317 -7.01 -1.25 38.43
N GLN A 318 -6.41 -0.32 37.66
CA GLN A 318 -6.43 1.11 37.95
C GLN A 318 -7.86 1.68 37.91
N GLN A 319 -8.64 1.27 36.89
CA GLN A 319 -10.05 1.66 36.78
C GLN A 319 -10.87 1.19 37.99
N THR A 320 -10.64 -0.01 38.51
CA THR A 320 -11.32 -0.53 39.71
C THR A 320 -10.88 0.18 40.99
N THR A 321 -9.59 0.52 41.13
CA THR A 321 -9.04 1.07 42.39
C THR A 321 -9.28 2.58 42.53
N GLY A 322 -9.18 3.34 41.43
CA GLY A 322 -9.22 4.81 41.47
C GLY A 322 -10.24 5.45 40.52
N GLY A 323 -11.00 4.65 39.76
CA GLY A 323 -11.96 5.15 38.78
C GLY A 323 -11.35 5.87 37.56
N LYS A 324 -10.00 5.91 37.46
CA LYS A 324 -9.25 6.53 36.37
C LYS A 324 -8.02 5.68 36.04
N VAL A 325 -7.72 5.57 34.75
CA VAL A 325 -6.52 4.93 34.22
C VAL A 325 -5.38 5.94 34.20
N ASP A 326 -4.17 5.51 34.56
CA ASP A 326 -2.97 6.36 34.46
C ASP A 326 -2.69 6.70 32.98
N PRO A 327 -2.49 7.98 32.62
CA PRO A 327 -2.18 8.39 31.24
C PRO A 327 -0.99 7.65 30.62
N ARG A 328 -0.01 7.24 31.44
CA ARG A 328 1.13 6.42 31.00
C ARG A 328 0.67 5.03 30.57
N THR A 329 -0.16 4.35 31.36
CA THR A 329 -0.68 3.02 31.03
C THR A 329 -1.54 3.07 29.77
N GLU A 330 -2.33 4.13 29.58
CA GLU A 330 -3.10 4.36 28.34
C GLU A 330 -2.18 4.51 27.11
N SER A 331 -1.14 5.34 27.22
CA SER A 331 -0.15 5.53 26.14
C SER A 331 0.61 4.24 25.82
N GLU A 332 1.11 3.54 26.84
CA GLU A 332 1.83 2.27 26.67
C GLU A 332 0.92 1.20 26.04
N LEU A 333 -0.36 1.14 26.43
CA LEU A 333 -1.34 0.21 25.85
C LEU A 333 -1.59 0.53 24.38
N LYS A 334 -1.72 1.80 24.01
CA LYS A 334 -1.84 2.24 22.62
C LYS A 334 -0.62 1.81 21.80
N ASP A 335 0.58 2.04 22.30
CA ASP A 335 1.82 1.62 21.64
C ASP A 335 1.93 0.10 21.52
N ALA A 336 1.50 -0.64 22.56
CA ALA A 336 1.46 -2.10 22.54
C ALA A 336 0.51 -2.63 21.46
N TYR A 337 -0.65 -2.00 21.26
CA TYR A 337 -1.55 -2.34 20.15
C TYR A 337 -0.94 -2.06 18.77
N VAL A 338 -0.23 -0.94 18.62
CA VAL A 338 0.48 -0.62 17.38
C VAL A 338 1.54 -1.70 17.09
N ARG A 339 2.35 -2.06 18.09
CA ARG A 339 3.33 -3.16 17.98
C ARG A 339 2.66 -4.49 17.65
N GLN A 340 1.58 -4.85 18.34
CA GLN A 340 0.86 -6.10 18.10
C GLN A 340 0.34 -6.17 16.65
N THR A 341 -0.20 -5.06 16.15
CA THR A 341 -0.69 -4.95 14.76
C THR A 341 0.45 -5.12 13.79
N ALA A 342 1.53 -4.34 13.94
CA ALA A 342 2.70 -4.40 13.06
C ALA A 342 3.36 -5.79 13.02
N GLN A 343 3.52 -6.44 14.18
CA GLN A 343 4.09 -7.80 14.25
C GLN A 343 3.14 -8.85 13.65
N GLY A 344 1.83 -8.66 13.78
CA GLY A 344 0.83 -9.49 13.13
C GLY A 344 0.86 -9.35 11.61
N GLU A 345 0.97 -8.13 11.10
CA GLU A 345 1.11 -7.82 9.67
C GLU A 345 2.39 -8.39 9.09
N GLY A 346 3.54 -8.21 9.76
CA GLY A 346 4.82 -8.78 9.35
C GLY A 346 4.79 -10.31 9.22
N LEU A 347 4.14 -11.02 10.14
CA LEU A 347 3.90 -12.47 10.01
C LEU A 347 3.03 -12.81 8.79
N GLY A 348 1.99 -12.01 8.53
CA GLY A 348 1.14 -12.16 7.35
C GLY A 348 1.93 -11.98 6.05
N GLU A 349 2.72 -10.91 5.93
CA GLU A 349 3.55 -10.63 4.75
C GLU A 349 4.55 -11.76 4.48
N ALA A 350 5.23 -12.25 5.52
CA ALA A 350 6.16 -13.36 5.40
C ALA A 350 5.47 -14.65 4.93
N ALA A 351 4.26 -14.92 5.45
CA ALA A 351 3.42 -16.03 4.99
C ALA A 351 3.07 -15.91 3.50
N GLY A 352 2.73 -14.70 3.03
CA GLY A 352 2.46 -14.41 1.61
C GLY A 352 3.64 -14.76 0.70
N ARG A 353 4.85 -14.34 1.10
CA ARG A 353 6.10 -14.64 0.37
C ARG A 353 6.40 -16.14 0.34
N GLN A 354 6.26 -16.85 1.47
CA GLN A 354 6.39 -18.30 1.51
C GLN A 354 5.37 -18.99 0.60
N ALA A 355 4.12 -18.52 0.59
CA ALA A 355 3.07 -19.03 -0.29
C ALA A 355 3.42 -18.88 -1.77
N ILE A 356 3.94 -17.73 -2.20
CA ILE A 356 4.39 -17.53 -3.58
C ILE A 356 5.56 -18.44 -3.93
N ALA A 357 6.58 -18.52 -3.07
CA ALA A 357 7.76 -19.34 -3.32
C ALA A 357 7.40 -20.83 -3.46
N ARG A 358 6.40 -21.31 -2.69
CA ARG A 358 5.95 -22.71 -2.73
C ARG A 358 5.07 -23.03 -3.92
N ASP A 359 4.13 -22.15 -4.26
CA ASP A 359 3.18 -22.38 -5.36
C ASP A 359 3.82 -22.11 -6.73
N TYR A 360 4.79 -21.18 -6.79
CA TYR A 360 5.51 -20.79 -8.00
C TYR A 360 7.02 -20.91 -7.79
N PRO A 361 7.57 -22.14 -7.67
CA PRO A 361 8.98 -22.32 -7.39
C PRO A 361 9.83 -21.78 -8.55
N ALA A 362 10.93 -21.08 -8.21
CA ALA A 362 11.80 -20.43 -9.19
C ALA A 362 12.41 -21.41 -10.22
N SER A 363 12.43 -22.71 -9.93
CA SER A 363 12.84 -23.75 -10.89
C SER A 363 11.86 -23.91 -12.06
N LYS A 364 10.58 -23.58 -11.86
CA LYS A 364 9.50 -23.75 -12.86
C LYS A 364 8.93 -22.43 -13.37
N TYR A 365 9.04 -21.36 -12.58
CA TYR A 365 8.42 -20.08 -12.87
C TYR A 365 9.43 -18.93 -12.79
N ASP A 366 9.24 -17.95 -13.67
CA ASP A 366 9.76 -16.60 -13.50
C ASP A 366 8.74 -15.80 -12.70
N VAL A 367 9.09 -15.46 -11.47
CA VAL A 367 8.23 -14.72 -10.54
C VAL A 367 8.84 -13.34 -10.32
N ARG A 368 8.06 -12.30 -10.57
CA ARG A 368 8.43 -10.91 -10.33
C ARG A 368 7.44 -10.26 -9.38
N GLU A 369 7.93 -9.78 -8.25
CA GLU A 369 7.12 -8.97 -7.33
C GLU A 369 6.93 -7.56 -7.92
N LEU A 370 5.68 -7.13 -8.00
CA LEU A 370 5.26 -5.78 -8.38
C LEU A 370 4.76 -4.98 -7.17
N THR A 371 4.85 -5.51 -5.94
CA THR A 371 4.48 -4.77 -4.74
C THR A 371 5.36 -3.53 -4.59
N SER A 372 4.75 -2.34 -4.57
CA SER A 372 5.50 -1.10 -4.35
C SER A 372 6.03 -1.07 -2.91
N PRO A 373 7.33 -0.80 -2.69
CA PRO A 373 7.87 -0.57 -1.35
C PRO A 373 7.17 0.61 -0.64
N ARG A 374 6.70 1.60 -1.41
CA ARG A 374 5.97 2.78 -0.89
C ARG A 374 4.49 2.51 -0.61
N GLY A 375 3.93 1.43 -1.15
CA GLY A 375 2.50 1.09 -1.05
C GLY A 375 2.12 0.27 0.19
N ARG A 376 3.09 -0.21 0.98
CA ARG A 376 2.84 -1.12 2.11
C ARG A 376 2.08 -0.52 3.30
N SER A 377 1.77 0.78 3.28
CA SER A 377 1.18 1.46 4.44
C SER A 377 -0.05 2.31 4.13
N GLY A 378 -0.55 2.26 2.89
CA GLY A 378 -1.67 3.10 2.45
C GLY A 378 -2.97 2.32 2.28
N PRO A 379 -4.13 2.89 2.66
CA PRO A 379 -5.40 2.42 2.13
C PRO A 379 -5.38 2.65 0.61
N GLY A 380 -5.63 1.60 -0.17
CA GLY A 380 -5.67 1.71 -1.64
C GLY A 380 -4.62 0.92 -2.40
N ASP A 381 -3.79 0.12 -1.72
CA ASP A 381 -2.90 -0.85 -2.35
C ASP A 381 -3.23 -2.29 -1.91
N PRO A 382 -3.08 -3.28 -2.81
CA PRO A 382 -3.08 -4.69 -2.41
C PRO A 382 -1.81 -5.03 -1.62
N ASP A 383 -1.92 -5.94 -0.64
CA ASP A 383 -0.80 -6.27 0.24
C ASP A 383 0.42 -6.79 -0.53
N GLN A 384 0.21 -7.72 -1.49
CA GLN A 384 1.27 -8.19 -2.38
C GLN A 384 0.77 -8.45 -3.80
N VAL A 385 1.57 -8.10 -4.80
CA VAL A 385 1.27 -8.32 -6.22
C VAL A 385 2.46 -8.96 -6.89
N PHE A 386 2.21 -10.03 -7.65
CA PHE A 386 3.21 -10.75 -8.40
C PHE A 386 2.77 -10.93 -9.84
N VAL A 387 3.76 -10.99 -10.72
CA VAL A 387 3.62 -11.50 -12.06
C VAL A 387 4.36 -12.82 -12.12
N VAL A 388 3.68 -13.85 -12.65
CA VAL A 388 4.21 -15.20 -12.76
C VAL A 388 4.13 -15.68 -14.20
N ARG A 389 5.22 -16.27 -14.71
CA ARG A 389 5.30 -16.88 -16.03
C ARG A 389 5.96 -18.24 -15.92
N ALA A 390 5.39 -19.26 -16.54
CA ALA A 390 6.04 -20.58 -16.59
C ALA A 390 7.27 -20.53 -17.51
N LYS A 391 8.39 -21.10 -17.06
CA LYS A 391 9.65 -21.14 -17.84
C LYS A 391 9.56 -22.00 -19.10
N THR A 392 8.64 -22.96 -19.11
CA THR A 392 8.31 -23.78 -20.29
C THR A 392 7.56 -23.01 -21.38
N GLY A 393 7.31 -21.72 -21.18
CA GLY A 393 6.42 -20.92 -22.01
C GLY A 393 4.99 -20.88 -21.44
N GLY A 394 4.20 -19.94 -21.93
CA GLY A 394 2.84 -19.69 -21.48
C GLY A 394 2.55 -18.20 -21.27
N SER A 395 1.25 -17.90 -21.11
CA SER A 395 0.77 -16.56 -20.82
C SER A 395 1.16 -16.12 -19.42
N GLU A 396 1.56 -14.85 -19.31
CA GLU A 396 1.78 -14.19 -18.03
C GLU A 396 0.49 -14.16 -17.21
N ARG A 397 0.58 -14.48 -15.91
CA ARG A 397 -0.52 -14.36 -14.96
C ARG A 397 -0.17 -13.39 -13.86
N MET A 398 -1.17 -12.69 -13.36
CA MET A 398 -1.01 -11.82 -12.20
C MET A 398 -1.58 -12.51 -10.97
N VAL A 399 -0.86 -12.44 -9.85
CA VAL A 399 -1.29 -12.99 -8.57
C VAL A 399 -1.35 -11.85 -7.56
N VAL A 400 -2.54 -11.57 -7.06
CA VAL A 400 -2.78 -10.59 -5.99
C VAL A 400 -3.03 -11.38 -4.70
N GLN A 401 -2.27 -11.07 -3.66
CA GLN A 401 -2.44 -11.68 -2.34
C GLN A 401 -2.90 -10.64 -1.33
N GLU A 402 -4.04 -10.93 -0.70
CA GLU A 402 -4.38 -10.37 0.60
C GLU A 402 -3.69 -11.19 1.66
N VAL A 403 -2.73 -10.61 2.37
CA VAL A 403 -1.97 -11.30 3.41
C VAL A 403 -2.48 -10.86 4.77
N LYS A 404 -2.67 -11.83 5.67
CA LYS A 404 -3.27 -11.57 6.98
C LYS A 404 -2.47 -12.26 8.07
N GLY A 405 -2.24 -11.54 9.16
CA GLY A 405 -1.73 -12.12 10.40
C GLY A 405 -2.70 -13.16 11.00
N PRO A 406 -2.28 -13.93 12.01
CA PRO A 406 -3.06 -15.06 12.54
C PRO A 406 -4.46 -14.68 13.05
N SER A 407 -4.61 -13.48 13.60
CA SER A 407 -5.87 -12.96 14.15
C SER A 407 -6.52 -11.87 13.27
N ALA A 408 -5.88 -11.47 12.17
CA ALA A 408 -6.41 -10.43 11.31
C ALA A 408 -7.67 -10.90 10.57
N LYS A 409 -8.58 -9.95 10.34
CA LYS A 409 -9.83 -10.11 9.59
C LYS A 409 -9.69 -9.43 8.23
N SER A 410 -10.50 -9.86 7.27
CA SER A 410 -10.62 -9.18 5.98
C SER A 410 -11.18 -7.77 6.16
N GLY A 411 -10.58 -6.81 5.45
CA GLY A 411 -11.09 -5.45 5.37
C GLY A 411 -12.34 -5.34 4.50
N SER A 412 -12.92 -4.14 4.46
CA SER A 412 -14.00 -3.80 3.53
C SER A 412 -13.81 -2.40 2.98
N ARG A 413 -14.35 -2.14 1.78
CA ARG A 413 -14.31 -0.82 1.13
C ARG A 413 -15.61 -0.53 0.39
N ILE A 414 -15.84 0.75 0.10
CA ILE A 414 -16.94 1.16 -0.77
C ILE A 414 -16.50 1.00 -2.23
N GLY A 415 -17.28 0.24 -3.00
CA GLY A 415 -17.11 0.03 -4.42
C GLY A 415 -17.46 1.25 -5.26
N LEU A 416 -17.25 1.15 -6.57
CA LEU A 416 -17.55 2.24 -7.52
C LEU A 416 -19.06 2.51 -7.65
N ASP A 417 -19.88 1.54 -7.29
CA ASP A 417 -21.35 1.59 -7.27
C ASP A 417 -21.92 2.06 -5.90
N GLY A 418 -21.06 2.41 -4.95
CA GLY A 418 -21.46 2.81 -3.60
C GLY A 418 -21.83 1.65 -2.66
N GLN A 419 -21.74 0.39 -3.10
CA GLN A 419 -21.92 -0.77 -2.21
C GLN A 419 -20.68 -1.02 -1.36
N ARG A 420 -20.85 -1.65 -0.18
CA ARG A 420 -19.71 -2.08 0.63
C ARG A 420 -19.33 -3.50 0.25
N TYR A 421 -18.06 -3.70 -0.05
CA TYR A 421 -17.48 -4.97 -0.45
C TYR A 421 -16.43 -5.43 0.55
N GLU A 422 -16.42 -6.70 0.91
CA GLU A 422 -15.33 -7.34 1.65
C GLU A 422 -14.13 -7.57 0.73
N GLN A 423 -12.91 -7.53 1.29
CA GLN A 423 -11.69 -7.98 0.62
C GLN A 423 -11.89 -9.39 0.06
N GLY A 424 -11.53 -9.56 -1.20
CA GLY A 424 -11.75 -10.82 -1.93
C GLY A 424 -12.93 -10.81 -2.89
N THR A 425 -13.77 -9.77 -2.90
CA THR A 425 -14.83 -9.66 -3.91
C THR A 425 -14.35 -8.91 -5.16
N ARG A 426 -15.08 -9.08 -6.28
CA ARG A 426 -14.85 -8.33 -7.51
C ARG A 426 -14.97 -6.82 -7.32
N GLY A 427 -16.04 -6.35 -6.69
CA GLY A 427 -16.28 -4.92 -6.45
C GLY A 427 -15.21 -4.28 -5.54
N TYR A 428 -14.67 -5.04 -4.59
CA TYR A 428 -13.49 -4.62 -3.83
C TYR A 428 -12.29 -4.40 -4.75
N LEU A 429 -11.94 -5.40 -5.56
CA LEU A 429 -10.77 -5.35 -6.43
C LEU A 429 -10.90 -4.27 -7.51
N ASP A 430 -12.08 -4.12 -8.12
CA ASP A 430 -12.32 -3.11 -9.15
C ASP A 430 -12.17 -1.68 -8.61
N SER A 431 -12.65 -1.42 -7.39
CA SER A 431 -12.51 -0.11 -6.74
C SER A 431 -11.09 0.16 -6.24
N LEU A 432 -10.36 -0.88 -5.84
CA LEU A 432 -8.92 -0.81 -5.54
C LEU A 432 -8.12 -0.42 -6.78
N ILE A 433 -8.32 -1.12 -7.90
CA ILE A 433 -7.63 -0.83 -9.16
C ILE A 433 -7.94 0.59 -9.66
N ASP A 434 -9.17 1.08 -9.47
CA ASP A 434 -9.55 2.45 -9.82
C ASP A 434 -8.83 3.50 -8.96
N GLU A 435 -8.74 3.26 -7.64
CA GLU A 435 -7.98 4.12 -6.73
C GLU A 435 -6.48 4.15 -7.09
N MET A 436 -5.90 2.98 -7.37
CA MET A 436 -4.52 2.88 -7.87
C MET A 436 -4.32 3.70 -9.15
N ALA A 437 -5.25 3.61 -10.11
CA ALA A 437 -5.19 4.38 -11.35
C ALA A 437 -5.26 5.90 -11.10
N ARG A 438 -6.15 6.35 -10.22
CA ARG A 438 -6.26 7.76 -9.82
C ARG A 438 -5.01 8.30 -9.12
N ASN A 439 -4.31 7.44 -8.40
CA ASN A 439 -3.03 7.76 -7.76
C ASN A 439 -1.83 7.66 -8.72
N GLY A 440 -2.06 7.36 -10.02
CA GLY A 440 -1.01 7.25 -11.03
C GLY A 440 -0.18 5.97 -10.91
N ASP A 441 -0.68 4.93 -10.26
CA ASP A 441 0.04 3.67 -10.14
C ASP A 441 0.04 2.92 -11.48
N PRO A 442 1.22 2.65 -12.08
CA PRO A 442 1.30 2.00 -13.38
C PRO A 442 0.76 0.55 -13.39
N ARG A 443 0.65 -0.10 -12.22
CA ARG A 443 0.16 -1.47 -12.08
C ARG A 443 -1.34 -1.58 -12.32
N ALA A 444 -2.10 -0.50 -12.10
CA ALA A 444 -3.54 -0.49 -12.20
C ALA A 444 -4.04 -0.96 -13.58
N LEU A 445 -3.41 -0.49 -14.66
CA LEU A 445 -3.77 -0.89 -16.03
C LEU A 445 -3.51 -2.38 -16.28
N SER A 446 -2.34 -2.88 -15.84
CA SER A 446 -1.99 -4.31 -15.96
C SER A 446 -2.91 -5.19 -15.14
N MET A 447 -3.27 -4.78 -13.92
CA MET A 447 -4.25 -5.47 -13.07
C MET A 447 -5.63 -5.51 -13.74
N ARG A 448 -6.14 -4.38 -14.24
CA ARG A 448 -7.42 -4.31 -14.94
C ARG A 448 -7.43 -5.23 -16.16
N SER A 449 -6.36 -5.23 -16.95
CA SER A 449 -6.23 -6.08 -18.14
C SER A 449 -6.19 -7.56 -17.77
N ALA A 450 -5.39 -7.95 -16.78
CA ALA A 450 -5.32 -9.33 -16.31
C ALA A 450 -6.66 -9.81 -15.76
N LEU A 451 -7.34 -8.97 -14.98
CA LEU A 451 -8.65 -9.24 -14.41
C LEU A 451 -9.72 -9.45 -15.49
N ASN A 452 -9.77 -8.60 -16.52
CA ASN A 452 -10.75 -8.71 -17.61
C ASN A 452 -10.52 -9.93 -18.53
N ARG A 453 -9.30 -10.46 -18.58
CA ARG A 453 -8.97 -11.66 -19.37
C ARG A 453 -9.01 -12.96 -18.56
N GLY A 454 -9.40 -12.92 -17.28
CA GLY A 454 -9.33 -14.09 -16.38
C GLY A 454 -7.90 -14.57 -16.08
N ALA A 455 -6.89 -13.71 -16.30
CA ALA A 455 -5.47 -13.99 -16.07
C ALA A 455 -4.99 -13.52 -14.68
N LEU A 456 -5.88 -13.00 -13.84
CA LEU A 456 -5.60 -12.60 -12.47
C LEU A 456 -6.11 -13.66 -11.48
N SER A 457 -5.24 -14.11 -10.58
CA SER A 457 -5.62 -14.90 -9.41
C SER A 457 -5.61 -14.00 -8.18
N TYR A 458 -6.73 -13.95 -7.47
CA TYR A 458 -6.86 -13.19 -6.23
C TYR A 458 -7.02 -14.16 -5.07
N ARG A 459 -6.16 -14.06 -4.05
CA ARG A 459 -6.13 -15.05 -2.97
C ARG A 459 -5.85 -14.45 -1.60
N LEU A 460 -6.40 -15.09 -0.58
CA LEU A 460 -6.12 -14.84 0.82
C LEU A 460 -5.00 -15.76 1.29
N VAL A 461 -3.94 -15.19 1.86
CA VAL A 461 -2.92 -15.93 2.60
C VAL A 461 -2.99 -15.51 4.06
N LYS A 462 -3.19 -16.48 4.95
CA LYS A 462 -3.27 -16.23 6.38
C LYS A 462 -2.19 -16.99 7.13
N ALA A 463 -1.36 -16.25 7.86
CA ALA A 463 -0.35 -16.79 8.76
C ALA A 463 -1.01 -17.66 9.86
N ARG A 464 -0.33 -18.73 10.26
CA ARG A 464 -0.78 -19.62 11.34
C ARG A 464 0.32 -19.78 12.37
N VAL A 465 -0.09 -19.75 13.63
CA VAL A 465 0.78 -20.02 14.78
C VAL A 465 0.09 -21.03 15.67
N SER A 466 0.88 -21.89 16.31
CA SER A 466 0.41 -22.85 17.30
C SER A 466 1.18 -22.59 18.59
N GLY A 467 0.55 -21.93 19.55
CA GLY A 467 1.24 -21.42 20.74
C GLY A 467 2.37 -20.45 20.37
N ASP A 468 3.60 -20.83 20.75
CA ASP A 468 4.82 -20.06 20.49
C ASP A 468 5.56 -20.46 19.20
N GLU A 469 4.95 -21.28 18.36
CA GLU A 469 5.58 -21.81 17.15
C GLU A 469 4.91 -21.35 15.85
N TRP A 470 5.73 -21.22 14.81
CA TRP A 470 5.26 -21.03 13.44
C TRP A 470 4.55 -22.31 12.97
N ALA A 471 3.28 -22.20 12.59
CA ALA A 471 2.47 -23.32 12.12
C ALA A 471 2.20 -23.25 10.61
N GLY A 472 3.00 -22.47 9.88
CA GLY A 472 2.87 -22.27 8.45
C GLY A 472 1.72 -21.31 8.11
N TYR A 473 1.00 -21.60 7.03
CA TYR A 473 -0.02 -20.68 6.53
C TYR A 473 -1.20 -21.43 5.89
N SER A 474 -2.29 -20.72 5.67
CA SER A 474 -3.39 -21.19 4.83
C SER A 474 -3.58 -20.30 3.62
N VAL A 475 -3.86 -20.90 2.46
CA VAL A 475 -4.20 -20.18 1.23
C VAL A 475 -5.64 -20.50 0.83
N ARG A 476 -6.38 -19.48 0.38
CA ARG A 476 -7.69 -19.62 -0.27
C ARG A 476 -7.75 -18.72 -1.49
N ASN A 477 -8.24 -19.24 -2.61
CA ASN A 477 -8.54 -18.41 -3.77
C ASN A 477 -9.92 -17.79 -3.59
N PHE A 478 -10.01 -16.50 -3.84
CA PHE A 478 -11.28 -15.81 -3.87
C PHE A 478 -11.99 -16.09 -5.20
N ASP A 479 -13.29 -16.29 -5.12
CA ASP A 479 -14.18 -16.27 -6.27
C ASP A 479 -14.58 -14.80 -6.54
N ILE A 480 -14.13 -14.27 -7.68
CA ILE A 480 -14.35 -12.86 -8.06
C ILE A 480 -15.26 -12.70 -9.28
N GLY A 481 -16.21 -13.61 -9.43
CA GLY A 481 -17.30 -13.48 -10.39
C GLY A 481 -17.05 -14.15 -11.73
#